data_AF-I7JNC1-F1
#
_entry.id   AF-I7JNC1-F1
#
_cell.length_a   1.000
_cell.length_b   1.000
_cell.length_c   1.000
_cell.angle_alpha   90.00
_cell.angle_beta   90.00
_cell.angle_gamma   90.00
#
_symmetry.space_group_name_H-M   'P 1'
#
loop_
_entity.id
_entity.type
_entity.pdbx_description
1 polymer ?
#
loop_
_entity_poly.entity_id
_entity_poly.type
_entity_poly.pdbx_seq_one_letter_code
_entity_poly.pdbx_strand_id
1 'polypeptide(L)'
;MLKNSNLVSKPEYLNFEDPLELSSGQSLDSFTLAIETYGKLNESASNAVLICHALNASHHVAGVYSDNPDDIGWWDNMVGSGKPVDTDKFFVIGINNLGSCFGSTGPKSINPKTGKVWGSSFPILTVEDWVNAQSRVADRLGIKKFAAVMGGSLGGMQALTWAIMHPDRVEHCVVIASTTGLSAQNIAFNEVARRSIITDPDFFEGQYLEHDSRPKNGLSVARMIGHITYLSNDDMTEKFGRELRKQENYNYDYDIEFQVESYLRYQGEKFSKYFDANSYLLTTKALDYFDPAKTHGNGSLEAALSKVKAKFLTISFTTDWRFPPENTRILVKGLLKTGKPVTYAEIDAPHGHDAFLLNDPKYHQVVHNYFDNIYEEISKMRGESIHKPTLVRQDLKQIASWVNDGERVLDLGCGDGALLHYLQETKRAVGLGVELNDTNFACAVSKGVQVVQQNLEGGLELFYDKQFDIAILSQTLQSMKNTEAILLEMARVAKRGIVSFPNFGHWSHWWSILKGRMPVTGQMPYEWYNTPNIHLCTLGDFESLASKLGLKIVQRVTYKDNTEISLLRGWRSSLALYYFET
;
A
#
# COMPACT_ATOMS: atom_id res chain seq x y z
N MET A 1 15.81 -7.26 17.71
CA MET A 1 16.42 -6.57 16.55
C MET A 1 17.84 -7.08 16.39
N LEU A 2 18.17 -7.72 15.28
CA LEU A 2 19.56 -8.11 14.97
C LEU A 2 20.32 -6.84 14.54
N LYS A 3 21.34 -6.46 15.31
CA LYS A 3 22.20 -5.28 15.13
C LYS A 3 23.22 -5.45 13.97
N ASN A 4 22.76 -5.61 12.73
CA ASN A 4 23.65 -5.84 11.57
C ASN A 4 23.31 -4.91 10.38
N SER A 5 23.16 -3.60 10.60
CA SER A 5 23.20 -2.67 9.45
C SER A 5 24.65 -2.32 9.15
N ASN A 6 25.17 -2.79 8.00
CA ASN A 6 26.51 -2.48 7.51
C ASN A 6 26.54 -1.22 6.63
N LEU A 7 25.37 -0.58 6.42
CA LEU A 7 25.24 0.62 5.61
C LEU A 7 25.59 1.83 6.49
N VAL A 8 26.66 2.54 6.14
CA VAL A 8 27.02 3.81 6.81
C VAL A 8 26.52 4.94 5.95
N SER A 9 25.71 5.84 6.53
CA SER A 9 25.20 7.01 5.84
C SER A 9 25.73 8.31 6.45
N LYS A 10 25.60 9.40 5.71
CA LYS A 10 26.02 10.73 6.13
C LYS A 10 25.06 11.77 5.55
N PRO A 11 24.55 12.70 6.36
CA PRO A 11 23.67 13.73 5.87
C PRO A 11 24.43 14.73 5.01
N GLU A 12 23.78 15.16 3.93
CA GLU A 12 24.20 16.26 3.07
C GLU A 12 23.18 17.40 3.17
N TYR A 13 23.65 18.65 3.05
CA TYR A 13 22.81 19.83 3.17
C TYR A 13 22.84 20.60 1.85
N LEU A 14 21.69 20.62 1.17
CA LEU A 14 21.54 21.33 -0.09
C LEU A 14 20.91 22.69 0.15
N ASN A 15 21.63 23.75 -0.21
CA ASN A 15 21.13 25.13 -0.15
C ASN A 15 20.50 25.53 -1.49
N PHE A 16 19.37 26.21 -1.38
CA PHE A 16 18.60 26.77 -2.48
C PHE A 16 18.38 28.26 -2.23
N GLU A 17 18.88 29.09 -3.14
CA GLU A 17 18.79 30.55 -3.08
C GLU A 17 17.62 31.09 -3.92
N ASP A 18 16.97 30.22 -4.69
CA ASP A 18 15.77 30.57 -5.43
C ASP A 18 14.56 30.50 -4.50
N PRO A 19 13.68 31.52 -4.48
CA PRO A 19 12.50 31.52 -3.63
C PRO A 19 11.59 30.32 -3.85
N LEU A 20 11.08 29.76 -2.76
CA LEU A 20 10.00 28.79 -2.77
C LEU A 20 8.69 29.48 -2.39
N GLU A 21 7.81 29.62 -3.38
CA GLU A 21 6.42 30.05 -3.16
C GLU A 21 5.65 28.93 -2.44
N LEU A 22 4.95 29.30 -1.37
CA LEU A 22 4.18 28.38 -0.54
C LEU A 22 2.69 28.50 -0.84
N SER A 23 1.96 27.42 -0.57
CA SER A 23 0.51 27.34 -0.73
C SER A 23 -0.25 28.36 0.14
N SER A 24 0.38 28.86 1.20
CA SER A 24 -0.14 29.93 2.06
C SER A 24 -0.08 31.33 1.44
N GLY A 25 0.56 31.49 0.28
CA GLY A 25 0.84 32.77 -0.36
C GLY A 25 2.06 33.51 0.21
N GLN A 26 2.78 32.88 1.16
CA GLN A 26 4.08 33.34 1.63
C GLN A 26 5.20 32.71 0.80
N SER A 27 6.44 33.19 0.96
CA SER A 27 7.61 32.61 0.31
C SER A 27 8.78 32.43 1.29
N LEU A 28 9.59 31.41 1.01
CA LEU A 28 10.91 31.24 1.62
C LEU A 28 11.95 31.67 0.60
N ASP A 29 12.56 32.84 0.80
CA ASP A 29 13.55 33.43 -0.12
C ASP A 29 14.75 32.49 -0.38
N SER A 30 15.17 31.77 0.66
CA SER A 30 16.22 30.76 0.60
C SER A 30 15.95 29.67 1.63
N PHE A 31 16.36 28.44 1.35
CA PHE A 31 16.18 27.32 2.28
C PHE A 31 17.22 26.23 2.09
N THR A 32 17.39 25.42 3.13
CA THR A 32 18.27 24.26 3.17
C THR A 32 17.44 23.00 3.34
N LEU A 33 17.76 21.95 2.57
CA LEU A 33 17.23 20.61 2.78
C LEU A 33 18.35 19.67 3.22
N ALA A 34 18.12 18.96 4.32
CA ALA A 34 18.95 17.85 4.73
C ALA A 34 18.51 16.58 3.98
N ILE A 35 19.46 15.88 3.37
CA ILE A 35 19.24 14.68 2.58
C ILE A 35 20.22 13.57 2.94
N GLU A 36 19.85 12.33 2.65
CA GLU A 36 20.75 11.19 2.58
C GLU A 36 20.47 10.40 1.30
N THR A 37 21.51 9.75 0.79
CA THR A 37 21.40 8.90 -0.40
C THR A 37 22.04 7.55 -0.17
N TYR A 38 21.46 6.50 -0.76
CA TYR A 38 21.90 5.12 -0.61
C TYR A 38 21.95 4.43 -1.97
N GLY A 39 22.96 3.60 -2.21
CA GLY A 39 23.20 2.98 -3.52
C GLY A 39 23.86 3.93 -4.52
N LYS A 40 23.77 3.60 -5.82
CA LYS A 40 24.42 4.37 -6.90
C LYS A 40 23.44 4.74 -8.01
N LEU A 41 23.38 6.03 -8.34
CA LEU A 41 22.61 6.53 -9.48
C LEU A 41 23.26 6.06 -10.78
N ASN A 42 22.46 5.44 -11.65
CA ASN A 42 22.93 4.99 -12.96
C ASN A 42 23.10 6.17 -13.94
N GLU A 43 23.77 5.93 -15.08
CA GLU A 43 24.11 6.99 -16.05
C GLU A 43 22.88 7.71 -16.61
N SER A 44 21.76 7.01 -16.76
CA SER A 44 20.49 7.57 -17.24
C SER A 44 19.62 8.18 -16.13
N ALA A 45 20.08 8.17 -14.88
CA ALA A 45 19.32 8.55 -13.69
C ALA A 45 17.93 7.89 -13.57
N SER A 46 17.78 6.68 -14.12
CA SER A 46 16.49 5.99 -14.24
C SER A 46 16.17 5.05 -13.09
N ASN A 47 17.12 4.81 -12.16
CA ASN A 47 16.95 3.95 -10.99
C ASN A 47 16.77 4.73 -9.68
N ALA A 48 16.40 6.01 -9.76
CA ALA A 48 16.19 6.85 -8.57
C ALA A 48 14.87 6.53 -7.86
N VAL A 49 14.92 6.38 -6.53
CA VAL A 49 13.77 6.14 -5.66
C VAL A 49 13.74 7.20 -4.55
N LEU A 50 12.63 7.92 -4.42
CA LEU A 50 12.43 8.88 -3.33
C LEU A 50 11.63 8.22 -2.20
N ILE A 51 12.16 8.30 -0.98
CA ILE A 51 11.46 7.88 0.25
C ILE A 51 11.00 9.11 1.02
N CYS A 52 9.68 9.26 1.11
CA CYS A 52 9.03 10.32 1.86
C CYS A 52 8.76 9.87 3.30
N HIS A 53 9.24 10.63 4.28
CA HIS A 53 9.17 10.24 5.69
C HIS A 53 7.81 10.56 6.35
N ALA A 54 7.48 9.81 7.40
CA ALA A 54 6.31 10.04 8.25
C ALA A 54 6.55 11.18 9.27
N LEU A 55 5.56 11.45 10.14
CA LEU A 55 5.52 12.65 11.01
C LEU A 55 6.79 12.90 11.85
N ASN A 56 7.32 11.87 12.51
CA ASN A 56 8.46 11.98 13.44
C ASN A 56 9.75 11.36 12.90
N ALA A 57 9.79 11.06 11.60
CA ALA A 57 10.95 10.52 10.91
C ALA A 57 11.74 11.64 10.21
N SER A 58 12.81 11.29 9.48
CA SER A 58 13.73 12.24 8.86
C SER A 58 14.33 11.70 7.55
N HIS A 59 15.35 12.40 7.02
CA HIS A 59 16.16 11.96 5.88
C HIS A 59 16.94 10.65 6.17
N HIS A 60 17.14 10.28 7.44
CA HIS A 60 17.88 9.09 7.85
C HIS A 60 17.04 7.81 7.71
N VAL A 61 16.85 7.35 6.48
CA VAL A 61 15.96 6.22 6.14
C VAL A 61 16.54 4.87 6.56
N ALA A 62 17.83 4.64 6.33
CA ALA A 62 18.48 3.35 6.60
C ALA A 62 19.95 3.52 6.99
N GLY A 63 20.56 2.45 7.49
CA GLY A 63 21.94 2.46 7.91
C GLY A 63 22.15 3.03 9.31
N VAL A 64 23.39 3.40 9.59
CA VAL A 64 23.82 4.03 10.82
C VAL A 64 24.77 5.19 10.53
N TYR A 65 24.91 6.12 11.46
CA TYR A 65 25.98 7.11 11.43
C TYR A 65 27.28 6.53 12.00
N SER A 66 28.42 6.88 11.39
CA SER A 66 29.74 6.37 11.83
C SER A 66 30.09 6.76 13.27
N ASP A 67 29.63 7.93 13.72
CA ASP A 67 29.85 8.48 15.05
C ASP A 67 28.74 8.13 16.05
N ASN A 68 27.63 7.56 15.58
CA ASN A 68 26.55 7.05 16.43
C ASN A 68 25.95 5.74 15.87
N PRO A 69 26.64 4.60 16.05
CA PRO A 69 26.18 3.31 15.51
C PRO A 69 24.87 2.76 16.09
N ASP A 70 24.39 3.34 17.21
CA ASP A 70 23.09 2.97 17.80
C ASP A 70 21.91 3.77 17.18
N ASP A 71 22.19 4.81 16.39
CA ASP A 71 21.19 5.54 15.60
C ASP A 71 20.99 4.81 14.28
N ILE A 72 19.95 3.99 14.24
CA ILE A 72 19.58 3.18 13.08
C ILE A 72 18.47 3.90 12.32
N GLY A 73 18.60 3.99 11.00
CA GLY A 73 17.60 4.58 10.12
C GLY A 73 16.20 4.01 10.34
N TRP A 74 15.19 4.88 10.26
CA TRP A 74 13.83 4.57 10.71
C TRP A 74 13.11 3.50 9.87
N TRP A 75 13.60 3.22 8.66
CA TRP A 75 13.11 2.17 7.76
C TRP A 75 14.23 1.23 7.32
N ASP A 76 15.23 0.99 8.19
CA ASP A 76 16.37 0.12 7.86
C ASP A 76 15.92 -1.28 7.43
N ASN A 77 14.84 -1.84 7.98
CA ASN A 77 14.33 -3.15 7.54
C ASN A 77 13.77 -3.18 6.10
N MET A 78 13.51 -2.02 5.50
CA MET A 78 12.92 -1.85 4.18
C MET A 78 13.97 -1.50 3.12
N VAL A 79 14.95 -0.65 3.47
CA VAL A 79 15.93 -0.09 2.54
C VAL A 79 17.34 -0.60 2.86
N GLY A 80 18.03 -1.15 1.85
CA GLY A 80 19.41 -1.63 1.96
C GLY A 80 19.72 -2.79 1.02
N SER A 81 20.97 -3.27 1.01
CA SER A 81 21.40 -4.37 0.13
C SER A 81 20.55 -5.63 0.36
N GLY A 82 19.92 -6.14 -0.71
CA GLY A 82 19.05 -7.31 -0.70
C GLY A 82 17.73 -7.16 0.06
N LYS A 83 17.41 -5.96 0.58
CA LYS A 83 16.14 -5.67 1.28
C LYS A 83 15.02 -5.37 0.26
N PRO A 84 13.75 -5.16 0.69
CA PRO A 84 12.66 -4.89 -0.26
C PRO A 84 12.94 -3.75 -1.23
N VAL A 85 13.54 -2.66 -0.76
CA VAL A 85 14.07 -1.59 -1.60
C VAL A 85 15.60 -1.73 -1.66
N ASP A 86 16.05 -2.49 -2.65
CA ASP A 86 17.44 -2.93 -2.77
C ASP A 86 18.37 -1.81 -3.26
N THR A 87 19.29 -1.37 -2.41
CA THR A 87 20.27 -0.32 -2.74
C THR A 87 21.36 -0.78 -3.70
N ASP A 88 21.48 -2.08 -3.97
CA ASP A 88 22.36 -2.59 -5.03
C ASP A 88 21.76 -2.38 -6.42
N LYS A 89 20.44 -2.17 -6.49
CA LYS A 89 19.66 -1.95 -7.72
C LYS A 89 19.24 -0.47 -7.89
N PHE A 90 18.86 0.17 -6.79
CA PHE A 90 18.27 1.52 -6.78
C PHE A 90 19.17 2.56 -6.12
N PHE A 91 19.05 3.80 -6.57
CA PHE A 91 19.57 4.97 -5.88
C PHE A 91 18.47 5.60 -5.05
N VAL A 92 18.50 5.35 -3.74
CA VAL A 92 17.46 5.75 -2.80
C VAL A 92 17.81 7.09 -2.18
N ILE A 93 16.83 7.99 -2.06
CA ILE A 93 17.00 9.34 -1.51
C ILE A 93 16.01 9.55 -0.37
N GLY A 94 16.52 9.91 0.80
CA GLY A 94 15.74 10.44 1.91
C GLY A 94 15.89 11.95 1.97
N ILE A 95 14.78 12.69 2.04
CA ILE A 95 14.79 14.16 2.15
C ILE A 95 13.99 14.52 3.40
N ASN A 96 14.59 15.31 4.30
CA ASN A 96 13.86 15.81 5.45
C ASN A 96 13.04 17.03 5.05
N ASN A 97 11.77 17.03 5.43
CA ASN A 97 10.81 18.04 5.00
C ASN A 97 11.14 19.44 5.55
N LEU A 98 10.77 20.48 4.81
CA LEU A 98 10.76 21.84 5.35
C LEU A 98 9.83 21.92 6.56
N GLY A 99 10.18 22.74 7.55
CA GLY A 99 9.43 22.83 8.80
C GLY A 99 9.71 21.70 9.80
N SER A 100 10.53 20.70 9.44
CA SER A 100 11.03 19.67 10.37
C SER A 100 12.14 20.22 11.28
N CYS A 101 12.47 19.46 12.33
CA CYS A 101 13.55 19.77 13.27
C CYS A 101 14.83 18.94 13.07
N PHE A 102 14.90 18.15 12.00
CA PHE A 102 16.05 17.28 11.67
C PHE A 102 16.90 17.83 10.51
N GLY A 103 17.38 19.07 10.64
CA GLY A 103 18.41 19.65 9.76
C GLY A 103 17.90 20.55 8.63
N SER A 104 16.78 20.23 7.99
CA SER A 104 16.17 21.12 6.98
C SER A 104 15.65 22.42 7.61
N THR A 105 15.50 23.47 6.80
CA THR A 105 14.98 24.77 7.25
C THR A 105 13.60 24.60 7.88
N GLY A 106 13.46 25.06 9.12
CA GLY A 106 12.23 24.97 9.92
C GLY A 106 12.21 25.99 11.07
N PRO A 107 11.28 25.84 12.03
CA PRO A 107 11.12 26.77 13.15
C PRO A 107 12.38 27.02 13.99
N LYS A 108 13.27 26.03 14.08
CA LYS A 108 14.55 26.12 14.81
C LYS A 108 15.64 26.85 14.02
N SER A 109 15.47 27.05 12.73
CA SER A 109 16.45 27.70 11.87
C SER A 109 16.45 29.22 12.11
N ILE A 110 17.54 29.87 11.75
CA ILE A 110 17.64 31.33 11.76
C ILE A 110 16.88 31.89 10.55
N ASN A 111 16.02 32.86 10.80
CA ASN A 111 15.37 33.66 9.78
C ASN A 111 16.37 34.67 9.21
N PRO A 112 16.72 34.58 7.90
CA PRO A 112 17.72 35.45 7.30
C PRO A 112 17.29 36.94 7.29
N LYS A 113 15.98 37.23 7.36
CA LYS A 113 15.45 38.61 7.38
C LYS A 113 15.61 39.30 8.74
N THR A 114 15.53 38.54 9.83
CA THR A 114 15.51 39.10 11.19
C THR A 114 16.78 38.78 11.99
N GLY A 115 17.57 37.79 11.56
CA GLY A 115 18.72 37.27 12.31
C GLY A 115 18.34 36.49 13.58
N LYS A 116 17.05 36.24 13.82
CA LYS A 116 16.53 35.48 14.97
C LYS A 116 16.03 34.11 14.54
N VAL A 117 15.77 33.22 15.49
CA VAL A 117 15.07 31.95 15.20
C VAL A 117 13.69 32.24 14.60
N TRP A 118 13.22 31.38 13.69
CA TRP A 118 11.88 31.53 13.12
C TRP A 118 10.78 31.39 14.17
N GLY A 119 10.86 30.39 15.05
CA GLY A 119 9.82 30.13 16.04
C GLY A 119 8.44 29.96 15.39
N SER A 120 7.41 30.57 15.98
CA SER A 120 6.04 30.59 15.43
C SER A 120 5.85 31.45 14.18
N SER A 121 6.84 32.24 13.78
CA SER A 121 6.76 33.04 12.54
C SER A 121 7.09 32.21 11.28
N PHE A 122 7.52 30.96 11.44
CA PHE A 122 7.74 30.07 10.30
C PHE A 122 6.43 29.87 9.53
N PRO A 123 6.42 29.99 8.19
CA PRO A 123 5.20 29.82 7.39
C PRO A 123 4.51 28.48 7.62
N ILE A 124 3.17 28.49 7.57
CA ILE A 124 2.41 27.25 7.48
C ILE A 124 2.71 26.57 6.14
N LEU A 125 2.91 25.26 6.20
CA LEU A 125 3.24 24.40 5.06
C LEU A 125 2.12 23.43 4.74
N THR A 126 2.08 23.02 3.48
CA THR A 126 1.27 21.90 2.98
C THR A 126 2.15 20.77 2.46
N VAL A 127 1.53 19.64 2.10
CA VAL A 127 2.23 18.53 1.44
C VAL A 127 2.75 18.96 0.06
N GLU A 128 2.02 19.81 -0.65
CA GLU A 128 2.42 20.40 -1.93
C GLU A 128 3.71 21.21 -1.81
N ASP A 129 3.87 21.97 -0.73
CA ASP A 129 5.08 22.76 -0.48
C ASP A 129 6.31 21.85 -0.28
N TRP A 130 6.14 20.71 0.40
CA TRP A 130 7.19 19.71 0.53
C TRP A 130 7.55 19.07 -0.81
N VAL A 131 6.56 18.71 -1.62
CA VAL A 131 6.79 18.14 -2.96
C VAL A 131 7.52 19.14 -3.86
N ASN A 132 7.13 20.43 -3.83
CA ASN A 132 7.82 21.48 -4.55
C ASN A 132 9.28 21.62 -4.11
N ALA A 133 9.56 21.57 -2.80
CA ALA A 133 10.92 21.61 -2.28
C ALA A 133 11.75 20.36 -2.67
N GLN A 134 11.16 19.17 -2.53
CA GLN A 134 11.76 17.90 -2.94
C GLN A 134 12.08 17.87 -4.45
N SER A 135 11.25 18.53 -5.28
CA SER A 135 11.50 18.64 -6.72
C SER A 135 12.79 19.38 -7.06
N ARG A 136 13.19 20.35 -6.22
CA ARG A 136 14.46 21.07 -6.37
C ARG A 136 15.67 20.16 -6.14
N VAL A 137 15.54 19.20 -5.22
CA VAL A 137 16.56 18.17 -5.00
C VAL A 137 16.66 17.25 -6.21
N ALA A 138 15.53 16.77 -6.72
CA ALA A 138 15.49 15.95 -7.93
C ALA A 138 16.17 16.65 -9.12
N ASP A 139 15.88 17.94 -9.32
CA ASP A 139 16.50 18.74 -10.38
C ASP A 139 18.01 18.91 -10.19
N ARG A 140 18.46 19.17 -8.96
CA ARG A 140 19.89 19.30 -8.62
C ARG A 140 20.67 18.00 -8.86
N LEU A 141 20.05 16.86 -8.61
CA LEU A 141 20.62 15.53 -8.83
C LEU A 141 20.48 15.04 -10.28
N GLY A 142 19.85 15.83 -11.17
CA GLY A 142 19.65 15.46 -12.58
C GLY A 142 18.54 14.44 -12.82
N ILE A 143 17.70 14.15 -11.83
CA ILE A 143 16.64 13.14 -11.90
C ILE A 143 15.41 13.73 -12.57
N LYS A 144 15.16 13.32 -13.81
CA LYS A 144 13.99 13.76 -14.58
C LYS A 144 12.72 13.01 -14.20
N LYS A 145 12.84 11.71 -13.94
CA LYS A 145 11.75 10.82 -13.54
C LYS A 145 12.24 9.84 -12.50
N PHE A 146 11.51 9.71 -11.39
CA PHE A 146 11.75 8.68 -10.40
C PHE A 146 11.24 7.34 -10.90
N ALA A 147 12.03 6.29 -10.67
CA ALA A 147 11.58 4.91 -10.80
C ALA A 147 10.40 4.67 -9.85
N ALA A 148 10.54 5.13 -8.60
CA ALA A 148 9.46 5.12 -7.63
C ALA A 148 9.52 6.32 -6.68
N VAL A 149 8.35 6.80 -6.25
CA VAL A 149 8.20 7.61 -5.04
C VAL A 149 7.38 6.81 -4.04
N MET A 150 7.91 6.64 -2.83
CA MET A 150 7.36 5.74 -1.81
C MET A 150 7.27 6.44 -0.46
N GLY A 151 6.21 6.16 0.29
CA GLY A 151 6.12 6.60 1.68
C GLY A 151 5.02 5.94 2.48
N GLY A 152 5.26 5.86 3.80
CA GLY A 152 4.29 5.40 4.79
C GLY A 152 3.56 6.56 5.46
N SER A 153 2.28 6.44 5.80
CA SER A 153 1.54 7.47 6.56
C SER A 153 1.55 8.82 5.85
N LEU A 154 2.00 9.89 6.52
CA LEU A 154 2.24 11.21 5.91
C LEU A 154 3.21 11.16 4.72
N GLY A 155 4.14 10.21 4.70
CA GLY A 155 5.01 9.93 3.55
C GLY A 155 4.21 9.48 2.32
N GLY A 156 3.18 8.66 2.52
CA GLY A 156 2.30 8.22 1.43
C GLY A 156 1.48 9.36 0.83
N MET A 157 1.13 10.37 1.63
CA MET A 157 0.48 11.60 1.16
C MET A 157 1.41 12.39 0.25
N GLN A 158 2.69 12.52 0.62
CA GLN A 158 3.71 13.16 -0.22
C GLN A 158 3.90 12.40 -1.54
N ALA A 159 3.98 11.06 -1.50
CA ALA A 159 4.10 10.23 -2.70
C ALA A 159 2.89 10.41 -3.64
N LEU A 160 1.67 10.44 -3.09
CA LEU A 160 0.46 10.69 -3.86
C LEU A 160 0.46 12.10 -4.49
N THR A 161 0.85 13.13 -3.74
CA THR A 161 0.98 14.50 -4.25
C THR A 161 2.01 14.60 -5.37
N TRP A 162 3.14 13.89 -5.27
CA TRP A 162 4.12 13.77 -6.36
C TRP A 162 3.49 13.25 -7.65
N ALA A 163 2.72 12.17 -7.56
CA ALA A 163 2.06 11.57 -8.71
C ALA A 163 1.00 12.51 -9.36
N ILE A 164 0.36 13.35 -8.55
CA ILE A 164 -0.67 14.32 -8.99
C ILE A 164 -0.04 15.58 -9.62
N MET A 165 0.91 16.21 -8.92
CA MET A 165 1.51 17.49 -9.33
C MET A 165 2.54 17.33 -10.45
N HIS A 166 3.26 16.20 -10.46
CA HIS A 166 4.34 15.93 -11.41
C HIS A 166 4.14 14.58 -12.12
N PRO A 167 3.02 14.40 -12.86
CA PRO A 167 2.62 13.09 -13.40
C PRO A 167 3.64 12.49 -14.37
N ASP A 168 4.46 13.31 -15.03
CA ASP A 168 5.52 12.86 -15.94
C ASP A 168 6.83 12.47 -15.22
N ARG A 169 6.96 12.83 -13.95
CA ARG A 169 8.18 12.64 -13.15
C ARG A 169 8.13 11.42 -12.22
N VAL A 170 7.05 10.64 -12.25
CA VAL A 170 6.86 9.46 -11.40
C VAL A 170 6.44 8.27 -12.26
N GLU A 171 7.23 7.20 -12.29
CA GLU A 171 6.83 5.95 -12.94
C GLU A 171 5.97 5.08 -12.00
N HIS A 172 6.43 4.87 -10.77
CA HIS A 172 5.70 4.14 -9.74
C HIS A 172 5.44 5.00 -8.49
N CYS A 173 4.24 4.89 -7.93
CA CYS A 173 3.86 5.53 -6.68
C CYS A 173 3.47 4.45 -5.66
N VAL A 174 4.20 4.40 -4.55
CA VAL A 174 4.01 3.39 -3.49
C VAL A 174 3.47 4.08 -2.24
N VAL A 175 2.21 3.78 -1.88
CA VAL A 175 1.48 4.43 -0.80
C VAL A 175 1.15 3.40 0.27
N ILE A 176 1.73 3.55 1.46
CA ILE A 176 1.65 2.54 2.53
C ILE A 176 1.00 3.16 3.77
N ALA A 177 0.04 2.48 4.38
CA ALA A 177 -0.66 2.91 5.59
C ALA A 177 -1.02 4.41 5.53
N SER A 178 -1.77 4.83 4.51
CA SER A 178 -2.03 6.26 4.24
C SER A 178 -3.47 6.47 3.74
N THR A 179 -3.88 7.72 3.57
CA THR A 179 -5.26 8.12 3.24
C THR A 179 -5.29 9.32 2.31
N THR A 180 -6.39 9.53 1.59
CA THR A 180 -6.65 10.71 0.75
C THR A 180 -7.25 11.90 1.51
N GLY A 181 -7.33 11.80 2.83
CA GLY A 181 -7.84 12.84 3.71
C GLY A 181 -8.06 12.31 5.13
N LEU A 182 -7.92 13.17 6.13
CA LEU A 182 -8.15 12.76 7.51
C LEU A 182 -9.64 12.69 7.85
N SER A 183 -10.00 11.70 8.68
CA SER A 183 -11.34 11.65 9.28
C SER A 183 -11.51 12.78 10.30
N ALA A 184 -12.76 13.13 10.61
CA ALA A 184 -13.08 14.08 11.68
C ALA A 184 -12.46 13.66 13.02
N GLN A 185 -12.39 12.36 13.30
CA GLN A 185 -11.78 11.83 14.51
C GLN A 185 -10.26 12.03 14.54
N ASN A 186 -9.56 11.80 13.42
CA ASN A 186 -8.11 12.06 13.35
C ASN A 186 -7.80 13.55 13.50
N ILE A 187 -8.61 14.43 12.89
CA ILE A 187 -8.48 15.89 13.04
C ILE A 187 -8.68 16.29 14.51
N ALA A 188 -9.67 15.70 15.20
CA ALA A 188 -9.91 15.96 16.62
C ALA A 188 -8.70 15.55 17.49
N PHE A 189 -8.10 14.38 17.26
CA PHE A 189 -6.89 13.98 17.98
C PHE A 189 -5.73 14.94 17.75
N ASN A 190 -5.50 15.37 16.50
CA ASN A 190 -4.46 16.33 16.18
C ASN A 190 -4.73 17.68 16.86
N GLU A 191 -5.99 18.13 16.92
CA GLU A 191 -6.35 19.38 17.60
C GLU A 191 -6.10 19.32 19.11
N VAL A 192 -6.49 18.25 19.80
CA VAL A 192 -6.20 18.08 21.23
C VAL A 192 -4.70 18.08 21.49
N ALA A 193 -3.92 17.38 20.65
CA ALA A 193 -2.47 17.36 20.73
C ALA A 193 -1.86 18.77 20.55
N ARG A 194 -2.27 19.51 19.51
CA ARG A 194 -1.81 20.89 19.31
C ARG A 194 -2.21 21.81 20.46
N ARG A 195 -3.43 21.68 20.96
CA ARG A 195 -3.92 22.50 22.08
C ARG A 195 -3.07 22.28 23.32
N SER A 196 -2.71 21.03 23.63
CA SER A 196 -1.85 20.71 24.77
C SER A 196 -0.49 21.41 24.73
N ILE A 197 0.09 21.57 23.53
CA ILE A 197 1.33 22.32 23.31
C ILE A 197 1.10 23.83 23.48
N ILE A 198 0.07 24.37 22.82
CA ILE A 198 -0.19 25.81 22.77
C ILE A 198 -0.53 26.38 24.16
N THR A 199 -1.18 25.58 25.01
CA THR A 199 -1.55 25.99 26.37
C THR A 199 -0.45 25.75 27.40
N ASP A 200 0.67 25.12 27.02
CA ASP A 200 1.80 24.94 27.92
C ASP A 200 2.39 26.32 28.26
N PRO A 201 2.54 26.68 29.56
CA PRO A 201 3.15 27.95 29.95
C PRO A 201 4.53 28.18 29.35
N ASP A 202 5.28 27.09 29.09
CA ASP A 202 6.60 27.13 28.49
C ASP A 202 6.58 27.24 26.95
N PHE A 203 5.41 27.42 26.33
CA PHE A 203 5.29 27.62 24.88
C PHE A 203 5.68 29.04 24.44
N PHE A 204 5.46 30.06 25.28
CA PHE A 204 5.79 31.47 24.97
C PHE A 204 5.33 31.90 23.56
N GLU A 205 4.08 31.59 23.20
CA GLU A 205 3.51 31.88 21.85
C GLU A 205 4.35 31.34 20.68
N GLY A 206 5.09 30.24 20.93
CA GLY A 206 5.99 29.59 19.99
C GLY A 206 7.38 30.22 19.90
N GLN A 207 7.72 31.15 20.79
CA GLN A 207 9.05 31.77 20.91
C GLN A 207 9.89 31.21 22.06
N TYR A 208 9.55 30.02 22.56
CA TYR A 208 10.19 29.37 23.71
C TYR A 208 11.72 29.23 23.62
N LEU A 209 12.29 29.12 22.40
CA LEU A 209 13.74 29.06 22.20
C LEU A 209 14.45 30.38 22.56
N GLU A 210 13.80 31.53 22.40
CA GLU A 210 14.34 32.83 22.83
C GLU A 210 14.34 32.97 24.36
N HIS A 211 13.57 32.14 25.06
CA HIS A 211 13.43 32.10 26.52
C HIS A 211 14.19 30.93 27.17
N ASP A 212 15.08 30.26 26.43
CA ASP A 212 15.78 29.04 26.88
C ASP A 212 14.83 27.95 27.46
N SER A 213 13.59 27.93 26.98
CA SER A 213 12.53 27.04 27.45
C SER A 213 12.03 26.10 26.35
N ARG A 214 11.20 25.12 26.74
CA ARG A 214 10.49 24.20 25.84
C ARG A 214 9.17 23.77 26.48
N PRO A 215 8.06 23.71 25.72
CA PRO A 215 6.76 23.23 26.19
C PRO A 215 6.74 21.69 26.34
N LYS A 216 7.56 21.17 27.26
CA LYS A 216 7.82 19.73 27.39
C LYS A 216 6.57 18.96 27.80
N ASN A 217 5.73 19.56 28.64
CA ASN A 217 4.53 18.90 29.16
C ASN A 217 3.48 18.76 28.05
N GLY A 218 3.21 19.85 27.35
CA GLY A 218 2.31 19.86 26.20
C GLY A 218 2.79 18.92 25.10
N LEU A 219 4.07 18.95 24.75
CA LEU A 219 4.62 18.06 23.72
C LEU A 219 4.61 16.59 24.15
N SER A 220 4.80 16.31 25.45
CA SER A 220 4.67 14.96 26.01
C SER A 220 3.23 14.44 25.88
N VAL A 221 2.24 15.24 26.27
CA VAL A 221 0.81 14.88 26.13
C VAL A 221 0.43 14.66 24.66
N ALA A 222 0.87 15.54 23.76
CA ALA A 222 0.68 15.38 22.32
C ALA A 222 1.22 14.03 21.82
N ARG A 223 2.41 13.62 22.28
CA ARG A 223 3.01 12.33 21.92
C ARG A 223 2.28 11.14 22.55
N MET A 224 1.75 11.27 23.76
CA MET A 224 0.94 10.23 24.40
C MET A 224 -0.33 9.96 23.57
N ILE A 225 -1.04 11.02 23.17
CA ILE A 225 -2.20 10.92 22.28
C ILE A 225 -1.82 10.23 20.97
N GLY A 226 -0.70 10.64 20.36
CA GLY A 226 -0.18 9.99 19.15
C GLY A 226 0.00 8.48 19.31
N HIS A 227 0.72 8.02 20.35
CA HIS A 227 0.96 6.59 20.57
C HIS A 227 -0.31 5.78 20.76
N ILE A 228 -1.31 6.32 21.47
CA ILE A 228 -2.60 5.65 21.62
C ILE A 228 -3.19 5.39 20.24
N THR A 229 -3.05 6.33 19.30
CA THR A 229 -3.54 6.17 17.92
C THR A 229 -2.70 5.29 17.01
N TYR A 230 -1.46 4.95 17.37
CA TYR A 230 -0.59 4.17 16.48
C TYR A 230 -0.69 2.66 16.73
N LEU A 231 -1.05 2.26 17.94
CA LEU A 231 -1.14 0.86 18.35
C LEU A 231 -2.57 0.33 18.21
N SER A 232 -2.72 -0.96 17.98
CA SER A 232 -4.03 -1.63 18.00
C SER A 232 -4.51 -1.85 19.44
N ASN A 233 -5.81 -2.06 19.61
CA ASN A 233 -6.37 -2.42 20.91
C ASN A 233 -5.80 -3.75 21.45
N ASP A 234 -5.60 -4.72 20.56
CA ASP A 234 -5.10 -6.05 20.93
C ASP A 234 -3.64 -5.97 21.39
N ASP A 235 -2.80 -5.22 20.68
CA ASP A 235 -1.38 -5.01 21.05
C ASP A 235 -1.24 -4.24 22.39
N MET A 236 -2.11 -3.25 22.64
CA MET A 236 -2.14 -2.58 23.95
C MET A 236 -2.60 -3.53 25.08
N THR A 237 -3.59 -4.38 24.80
CA THR A 237 -4.11 -5.36 25.77
C THR A 237 -3.06 -6.43 26.09
N GLU A 238 -2.38 -6.95 25.07
CA GLU A 238 -1.33 -7.96 25.23
C GLU A 238 -0.11 -7.38 25.96
N LYS A 239 0.32 -6.16 25.63
CA LYS A 239 1.51 -5.54 26.25
C LYS A 239 1.31 -5.08 27.69
N PHE A 240 0.11 -4.60 28.03
CA PHE A 240 -0.11 -3.91 29.31
C PHE A 240 -1.30 -4.42 30.11
N GLY A 241 -2.34 -4.94 29.44
CA GLY A 241 -3.58 -5.36 30.08
C GLY A 241 -4.12 -4.33 31.08
N ARG A 242 -4.35 -4.78 32.31
CA ARG A 242 -4.66 -3.91 33.47
C ARG A 242 -3.57 -4.01 34.54
N GLU A 243 -2.33 -4.27 34.14
CA GLU A 243 -1.24 -4.53 35.07
C GLU A 243 -0.80 -3.28 35.82
N LEU A 244 -0.60 -3.43 37.14
CA LEU A 244 -0.06 -2.40 38.02
C LEU A 244 1.47 -2.41 37.99
N ARG A 245 2.09 -1.23 38.19
CA ARG A 245 3.55 -1.09 38.01
C ARG A 245 4.38 -1.85 39.06
N LYS A 246 3.96 -1.81 40.34
CA LYS A 246 4.73 -2.33 41.50
C LYS A 246 3.87 -2.71 42.72
N GLN A 247 2.54 -2.70 42.62
CA GLN A 247 1.65 -2.77 43.79
C GLN A 247 0.45 -3.69 43.52
N GLU A 248 -0.14 -4.27 44.57
CA GLU A 248 -1.35 -5.11 44.46
C GLU A 248 -2.66 -4.31 44.62
N ASN A 249 -2.60 -3.11 45.22
CA ASN A 249 -3.77 -2.27 45.54
C ASN A 249 -3.68 -0.89 44.87
N TYR A 250 -4.83 -0.22 44.74
CA TYR A 250 -4.94 1.15 44.25
C TYR A 250 -4.57 2.18 45.33
N ASN A 251 -3.91 3.28 44.94
CA ASN A 251 -3.51 4.37 45.83
C ASN A 251 -4.55 5.50 45.92
N TYR A 252 -5.53 5.53 45.00
CA TYR A 252 -6.61 6.52 44.95
C TYR A 252 -6.11 7.98 44.85
N ASP A 253 -5.03 8.19 44.08
CA ASP A 253 -4.49 9.51 43.74
C ASP A 253 -4.36 9.66 42.20
N TYR A 254 -3.58 10.64 41.73
CA TYR A 254 -3.34 10.89 40.30
C TYR A 254 -1.93 10.48 39.84
N ASP A 255 -1.19 9.73 40.65
CA ASP A 255 0.12 9.20 40.30
C ASP A 255 0.01 7.99 39.37
N ILE A 256 1.15 7.51 38.86
CA ILE A 256 1.21 6.39 37.91
C ILE A 256 0.92 5.09 38.66
N GLU A 257 -0.20 4.44 38.34
CA GLU A 257 -0.58 3.15 38.92
C GLU A 257 -0.39 2.01 37.91
N PHE A 258 -0.77 2.25 36.64
CA PHE A 258 -0.76 1.23 35.60
C PHE A 258 0.52 1.23 34.75
N GLN A 259 0.90 0.06 34.23
CA GLN A 259 2.05 -0.07 33.33
C GLN A 259 1.90 0.78 32.05
N VAL A 260 0.70 0.82 31.47
CA VAL A 260 0.41 1.64 30.28
C VAL A 260 0.64 3.14 30.51
N GLU A 261 0.29 3.65 31.70
CA GLU A 261 0.52 5.06 32.06
C GLU A 261 2.02 5.36 32.18
N SER A 262 2.77 4.44 32.81
CA SER A 262 4.22 4.55 32.92
C SER A 262 4.88 4.55 31.55
N TYR A 263 4.43 3.67 30.65
CA TYR A 263 4.94 3.58 29.28
C TYR A 263 4.67 4.86 28.49
N LEU A 264 3.41 5.34 28.49
CA LEU A 264 3.02 6.53 27.74
C LEU A 264 3.78 7.78 28.23
N ARG A 265 3.91 7.97 29.54
CA ARG A 265 4.68 9.10 30.11
C ARG A 265 6.15 9.03 29.73
N TYR A 266 6.78 7.85 29.84
CA TYR A 266 8.18 7.66 29.42
C TYR A 266 8.39 7.99 27.94
N GLN A 267 7.50 7.51 27.06
CA GLN A 267 7.58 7.80 25.63
C GLN A 267 7.35 9.29 25.31
N GLY A 268 6.42 9.94 26.02
CA GLY A 268 6.17 11.38 25.91
C GLY A 268 7.38 12.22 26.34
N GLU A 269 7.97 11.90 27.49
CA GLU A 269 9.19 12.56 27.99
C GLU A 269 10.40 12.34 27.09
N LYS A 270 10.55 11.15 26.50
CA LYS A 270 11.62 10.89 25.53
C LYS A 270 11.45 11.76 24.29
N PHE A 271 10.23 11.85 23.74
CA PHE A 271 9.93 12.62 22.54
C PHE A 271 10.15 14.12 22.72
N SER A 272 9.74 14.68 23.86
CA SER A 272 9.88 16.12 24.13
C SER A 272 11.33 16.60 24.27
N LYS A 273 12.30 15.68 24.37
CA LYS A 273 13.73 16.00 24.42
C LYS A 273 14.32 16.29 23.04
N TYR A 274 13.85 15.61 21.99
CA TYR A 274 14.47 15.69 20.66
C TYR A 274 13.59 16.36 19.61
N PHE A 275 12.25 16.25 19.73
CA PHE A 275 11.34 16.85 18.75
C PHE A 275 10.98 18.29 19.12
N ASP A 276 10.76 19.12 18.10
CA ASP A 276 10.42 20.53 18.26
C ASP A 276 8.92 20.76 18.24
N ALA A 277 8.41 21.58 19.16
CA ALA A 277 6.98 21.80 19.33
C ALA A 277 6.36 22.56 18.14
N ASN A 278 6.98 23.63 17.65
CA ASN A 278 6.50 24.34 16.46
C ASN A 278 6.51 23.44 15.22
N SER A 279 7.56 22.62 15.06
CA SER A 279 7.63 21.65 13.96
C SER A 279 6.50 20.61 14.04
N TYR A 280 6.11 20.19 15.26
CA TYR A 280 4.95 19.32 15.47
C TYR A 280 3.63 20.00 15.08
N LEU A 281 3.44 21.27 15.47
CA LEU A 281 2.26 22.06 15.11
C LEU A 281 2.14 22.18 13.58
N LEU A 282 3.23 22.52 12.89
CA LEU A 282 3.26 22.63 11.42
C LEU A 282 2.93 21.30 10.74
N THR A 283 3.63 20.23 11.13
CA THR A 283 3.49 18.91 10.48
C THR A 283 2.10 18.33 10.67
N THR A 284 1.51 18.46 11.88
CA THR A 284 0.13 18.01 12.12
C THR A 284 -0.91 18.89 11.42
N LYS A 285 -0.61 20.16 11.17
CA LYS A 285 -1.51 21.03 10.39
C LYS A 285 -1.46 20.71 8.90
N ALA A 286 -0.28 20.43 8.35
CA ALA A 286 -0.12 19.94 6.98
C ALA A 286 -0.90 18.62 6.77
N LEU A 287 -0.86 17.72 7.76
CA LEU A 287 -1.64 16.49 7.77
C LEU A 287 -3.16 16.77 7.73
N ASP A 288 -3.65 17.72 8.52
CA ASP A 288 -5.08 18.11 8.52
C ASP A 288 -5.53 18.77 7.21
N TYR A 289 -4.64 19.49 6.52
CA TYR A 289 -4.95 20.16 5.26
C TYR A 289 -4.91 19.26 4.03
N PHE A 290 -4.32 18.08 4.15
CA PHE A 290 -4.18 17.17 3.03
C PHE A 290 -5.55 16.67 2.54
N ASP A 291 -5.95 17.15 1.36
CA ASP A 291 -7.17 16.76 0.65
C ASP A 291 -6.94 16.96 -0.86
N PRO A 292 -6.36 15.98 -1.57
CA PRO A 292 -6.12 16.05 -3.01
C PRO A 292 -7.40 16.24 -3.82
N ALA A 293 -8.55 15.74 -3.35
CA ALA A 293 -9.81 15.93 -4.03
C ALA A 293 -10.21 17.41 -4.05
N LYS A 294 -10.09 18.10 -2.92
CA LYS A 294 -10.36 19.54 -2.81
C LYS A 294 -9.33 20.38 -3.56
N THR A 295 -8.04 20.10 -3.38
CA THR A 295 -6.94 20.93 -3.88
C THR A 295 -6.68 20.76 -5.37
N HIS A 296 -6.76 19.53 -5.89
CA HIS A 296 -6.42 19.22 -7.29
C HIS A 296 -7.61 18.73 -8.12
N GLY A 297 -8.76 18.47 -7.50
CA GLY A 297 -9.90 17.80 -8.13
C GLY A 297 -11.24 18.53 -8.06
N ASN A 298 -11.29 19.77 -7.58
CA ASN A 298 -12.54 20.53 -7.38
C ASN A 298 -13.58 19.74 -6.55
N GLY A 299 -13.14 18.98 -5.55
CA GLY A 299 -13.96 18.12 -4.69
C GLY A 299 -14.14 16.69 -5.19
N SER A 300 -13.58 16.30 -6.34
CA SER A 300 -13.58 14.91 -6.83
C SER A 300 -12.18 14.32 -6.80
N LEU A 301 -12.02 13.20 -6.10
CA LEU A 301 -10.76 12.46 -6.08
C LEU A 301 -10.40 11.95 -7.48
N GLU A 302 -11.39 11.50 -8.27
CA GLU A 302 -11.15 11.05 -9.64
C GLU A 302 -10.65 12.18 -10.55
N ALA A 303 -11.16 13.40 -10.38
CA ALA A 303 -10.64 14.56 -11.10
C ALA A 303 -9.18 14.84 -10.74
N ALA A 304 -8.81 14.75 -9.46
CA ALA A 304 -7.43 14.89 -9.00
C ALA A 304 -6.50 13.81 -9.59
N LEU A 305 -6.98 12.56 -9.67
CA LEU A 305 -6.23 11.42 -10.19
C LEU A 305 -6.18 11.34 -11.72
N SER A 306 -7.04 12.09 -12.43
CA SER A 306 -7.23 11.96 -13.89
C SER A 306 -5.93 12.10 -14.70
N LYS A 307 -5.04 13.03 -14.30
CA LYS A 307 -3.77 13.34 -14.98
C LYS A 307 -2.61 12.44 -14.57
N VAL A 308 -2.77 11.65 -13.50
CA VAL A 308 -1.71 10.78 -12.99
C VAL A 308 -1.34 9.75 -14.05
N LYS A 309 -0.03 9.51 -14.23
CA LYS A 309 0.49 8.47 -15.15
C LYS A 309 1.18 7.31 -14.45
N ALA A 310 1.51 7.49 -13.17
CA ALA A 310 2.21 6.48 -12.39
C ALA A 310 1.39 5.19 -12.22
N LYS A 311 2.08 4.07 -12.11
CA LYS A 311 1.55 2.79 -11.62
C LYS A 311 1.57 2.80 -10.10
N PHE A 312 0.60 2.16 -9.45
CA PHE A 312 0.46 2.20 -8.00
C PHE A 312 0.68 0.84 -7.32
N LEU A 313 1.33 0.90 -6.16
CA LEU A 313 1.22 -0.11 -5.11
C LEU A 313 0.62 0.58 -3.89
N THR A 314 -0.52 0.09 -3.41
CA THR A 314 -1.15 0.56 -2.17
C THR A 314 -1.15 -0.56 -1.14
N ILE A 315 -0.77 -0.25 0.10
CA ILE A 315 -0.72 -1.24 1.19
C ILE A 315 -1.43 -0.68 2.42
N SER A 316 -2.36 -1.43 2.98
CA SER A 316 -3.03 -1.13 4.25
C SER A 316 -2.82 -2.28 5.25
N PHE A 317 -3.13 -2.04 6.52
CA PHE A 317 -3.01 -3.03 7.59
C PHE A 317 -4.36 -3.19 8.29
N THR A 318 -4.79 -4.44 8.50
CA THR A 318 -6.15 -4.78 8.97
C THR A 318 -6.52 -4.15 10.32
N THR A 319 -5.54 -3.98 11.21
CA THR A 319 -5.75 -3.40 12.55
C THR A 319 -5.41 -1.92 12.65
N ASP A 320 -5.00 -1.28 11.55
CA ASP A 320 -4.77 0.16 11.53
C ASP A 320 -6.10 0.88 11.72
N TRP A 321 -6.31 1.45 12.90
CA TRP A 321 -7.52 2.22 13.18
C TRP A 321 -7.32 3.72 12.96
N ARG A 322 -6.07 4.17 12.79
CA ARG A 322 -5.75 5.56 12.48
C ARG A 322 -6.10 5.84 11.02
N PHE A 323 -5.58 5.02 10.10
CA PHE A 323 -5.89 5.03 8.67
C PHE A 323 -6.40 3.66 8.23
N PRO A 324 -7.68 3.36 8.52
CA PRO A 324 -8.22 2.03 8.29
C PRO A 324 -8.25 1.64 6.80
N PRO A 325 -8.25 0.33 6.49
CA PRO A 325 -8.22 -0.17 5.11
C PRO A 325 -9.27 0.46 4.20
N GLU A 326 -10.44 0.82 4.74
CA GLU A 326 -11.51 1.54 4.03
C GLU A 326 -11.01 2.83 3.37
N ASN A 327 -10.11 3.57 4.03
CA ASN A 327 -9.51 4.79 3.50
C ASN A 327 -8.58 4.50 2.31
N THR A 328 -7.81 3.40 2.38
CA THR A 328 -6.98 2.98 1.25
C THR A 328 -7.86 2.49 0.09
N ARG A 329 -8.95 1.78 0.38
CA ARG A 329 -9.93 1.34 -0.63
C ARG A 329 -10.58 2.53 -1.37
N ILE A 330 -10.78 3.68 -0.73
CA ILE A 330 -11.23 4.92 -1.41
C ILE A 330 -10.22 5.33 -2.50
N LEU A 331 -8.92 5.34 -2.21
CA LEU A 331 -7.87 5.60 -3.19
C LEU A 331 -7.87 4.57 -4.32
N VAL A 332 -7.92 3.28 -3.98
CA VAL A 332 -7.96 2.17 -4.96
C VAL A 332 -9.15 2.32 -5.89
N LYS A 333 -10.36 2.59 -5.37
CA LYS A 333 -11.55 2.88 -6.19
C LYS A 333 -11.33 4.06 -7.14
N GLY A 334 -10.75 5.16 -6.65
CA GLY A 334 -10.43 6.33 -7.47
C GLY A 334 -9.44 6.03 -8.60
N LEU A 335 -8.39 5.24 -8.31
CA LEU A 335 -7.40 4.79 -9.30
C LEU A 335 -8.03 3.87 -10.35
N LEU A 336 -8.80 2.87 -9.92
CA LEU A 336 -9.51 1.95 -10.80
C LEU A 336 -10.50 2.69 -11.73
N LYS A 337 -11.27 3.65 -11.18
CA LYS A 337 -12.23 4.47 -11.94
C LYS A 337 -11.55 5.32 -13.01
N THR A 338 -10.35 5.81 -12.73
CA THR A 338 -9.56 6.62 -13.65
C THR A 338 -8.63 5.79 -14.55
N GLY A 339 -8.77 4.46 -14.51
CA GLY A 339 -8.03 3.54 -15.36
C GLY A 339 -6.54 3.46 -15.04
N LYS A 340 -6.14 3.77 -13.80
CA LYS A 340 -4.73 3.72 -13.37
C LYS A 340 -4.37 2.31 -12.91
N PRO A 341 -3.20 1.78 -13.35
CA PRO A 341 -2.65 0.54 -12.82
C PRO A 341 -2.51 0.58 -11.30
N VAL A 342 -3.11 -0.38 -10.60
CA VAL A 342 -3.00 -0.46 -9.14
C VAL A 342 -2.91 -1.91 -8.67
N THR A 343 -1.92 -2.17 -7.82
CA THR A 343 -1.84 -3.36 -6.97
C THR A 343 -2.18 -2.94 -5.54
N TYR A 344 -3.11 -3.64 -4.89
CA TYR A 344 -3.53 -3.36 -3.51
C TYR A 344 -3.31 -4.58 -2.62
N ALA A 345 -2.51 -4.43 -1.57
CA ALA A 345 -2.33 -5.44 -0.53
C ALA A 345 -2.97 -4.98 0.78
N GLU A 346 -3.71 -5.88 1.42
CA GLU A 346 -4.32 -5.64 2.73
C GLU A 346 -3.70 -6.64 3.71
N ILE A 347 -2.68 -6.18 4.44
CA ILE A 347 -1.83 -7.04 5.25
C ILE A 347 -2.49 -7.26 6.61
N ASP A 348 -2.71 -8.53 6.95
CA ASP A 348 -3.13 -8.89 8.29
C ASP A 348 -1.95 -8.78 9.26
N ALA A 349 -1.96 -7.72 10.08
CA ALA A 349 -0.92 -7.43 11.06
C ALA A 349 -1.54 -6.88 12.35
N PRO A 350 -1.08 -7.30 13.55
CA PRO A 350 -1.69 -6.91 14.81
C PRO A 350 -1.23 -5.55 15.35
N HIS A 351 -0.31 -4.86 14.68
CA HIS A 351 0.43 -3.73 15.26
C HIS A 351 -0.20 -2.35 14.98
N GLY A 352 -1.39 -2.28 14.40
CA GLY A 352 -2.05 -1.03 14.06
C GLY A 352 -1.31 -0.23 12.99
N HIS A 353 -1.28 1.09 13.16
CA HIS A 353 -0.67 2.00 12.21
C HIS A 353 0.84 1.81 12.08
N ASP A 354 1.54 1.49 13.18
CA ASP A 354 3.00 1.33 13.16
C ASP A 354 3.45 0.03 12.45
N ALA A 355 2.53 -0.83 12.00
CA ALA A 355 2.84 -2.08 11.31
C ALA A 355 3.78 -1.88 10.09
N PHE A 356 3.68 -0.76 9.36
CA PHE A 356 4.54 -0.50 8.19
C PHE A 356 6.03 -0.26 8.53
N LEU A 357 6.33 0.05 9.80
CA LEU A 357 7.70 0.23 10.30
C LEU A 357 8.29 -1.08 10.84
N LEU A 358 7.45 -2.09 11.05
CA LEU A 358 7.84 -3.34 11.67
C LEU A 358 8.20 -4.41 10.64
N ASN A 359 8.94 -5.42 11.09
CA ASN A 359 9.32 -6.52 10.22
C ASN A 359 8.13 -7.49 10.06
N ASP A 360 7.46 -7.41 8.92
CA ASP A 360 6.42 -8.35 8.52
C ASP A 360 6.82 -9.04 7.19
N PRO A 361 7.02 -10.37 7.18
CA PRO A 361 7.48 -11.08 5.99
C PRO A 361 6.54 -10.94 4.79
N LYS A 362 5.21 -10.87 5.00
CA LYS A 362 4.24 -10.79 3.90
C LYS A 362 4.31 -9.42 3.25
N TYR A 363 4.27 -8.37 4.08
CA TYR A 363 4.44 -6.99 3.66
C TYR A 363 5.76 -6.78 2.90
N HIS A 364 6.87 -7.22 3.48
CA HIS A 364 8.20 -7.07 2.87
C HIS A 364 8.30 -7.83 1.54
N GLN A 365 7.73 -9.03 1.44
CA GLN A 365 7.73 -9.81 0.21
C GLN A 365 6.95 -9.10 -0.90
N VAL A 366 5.81 -8.49 -0.60
CA VAL A 366 5.02 -7.73 -1.57
C VAL A 366 5.81 -6.53 -2.10
N VAL A 367 6.42 -5.74 -1.21
CA VAL A 367 7.25 -4.60 -1.62
C VAL A 367 8.45 -5.07 -2.44
N HIS A 368 9.15 -6.10 -1.99
CA HIS A 368 10.32 -6.65 -2.69
C HIS A 368 9.96 -7.12 -4.11
N ASN A 369 8.92 -7.93 -4.26
CA ASN A 369 8.46 -8.41 -5.56
C ASN A 369 8.04 -7.25 -6.48
N TYR A 370 7.40 -6.21 -5.91
CA TYR A 370 7.02 -5.03 -6.68
C TYR A 370 8.24 -4.27 -7.19
N PHE A 371 9.23 -3.99 -6.33
CA PHE A 371 10.47 -3.31 -6.72
C PHE A 371 11.35 -4.13 -7.66
N ASP A 372 11.35 -5.47 -7.53
CA ASP A 372 12.01 -6.34 -8.50
C ASP A 372 11.43 -6.16 -9.91
N ASN A 373 10.10 -6.08 -10.04
CA ASN A 373 9.48 -5.78 -11.34
C ASN A 373 9.89 -4.39 -11.86
N ILE A 374 9.96 -3.37 -11.00
CA ILE A 374 10.42 -2.02 -11.41
C ILE A 374 11.83 -2.12 -11.99
N TYR A 375 12.71 -2.88 -11.32
CA TYR A 375 14.08 -3.06 -11.80
C TYR A 375 14.13 -3.84 -13.13
N GLU A 376 13.30 -4.87 -13.30
CA GLU A 376 13.17 -5.57 -14.57
C GLU A 376 12.66 -4.66 -15.69
N GLU A 377 11.69 -3.78 -15.42
CA GLU A 377 11.19 -2.80 -16.39
C GLU A 377 12.30 -1.84 -16.84
N ILE A 378 13.10 -1.32 -15.90
CA ILE A 378 14.26 -0.47 -16.20
C ILE A 378 15.30 -1.24 -17.03
N SER A 379 15.57 -2.50 -16.68
CA SER A 379 16.55 -3.35 -17.37
C SER A 379 16.10 -3.66 -18.81
N LYS A 380 14.81 -3.94 -19.01
CA LYS A 380 14.21 -4.13 -20.35
C LYS A 380 14.33 -2.86 -21.20
N MET A 381 14.11 -1.67 -20.64
CA MET A 381 14.31 -0.40 -21.35
C MET A 381 15.77 -0.18 -21.80
N ARG A 382 16.73 -0.80 -21.10
CA ARG A 382 18.16 -0.76 -21.43
C ARG A 382 18.61 -1.85 -22.42
N GLY A 383 17.70 -2.71 -22.88
CA GLY A 383 17.99 -3.77 -23.86
C GLY A 383 18.60 -5.05 -23.26
N GLU A 384 18.54 -5.21 -21.94
CA GLU A 384 19.03 -6.39 -21.23
C GLU A 384 17.90 -7.44 -21.15
N SER A 385 17.74 -8.26 -22.19
CA SER A 385 16.66 -9.25 -22.27
C SER A 385 17.03 -10.60 -21.63
N ILE A 386 16.19 -11.05 -20.69
CA ILE A 386 16.02 -12.47 -20.34
C ILE A 386 14.53 -12.76 -20.48
N HIS A 387 14.14 -13.54 -21.48
CA HIS A 387 12.79 -14.08 -21.53
C HIS A 387 12.80 -15.55 -21.91
N LYS A 388 12.29 -16.38 -21.00
CA LYS A 388 11.91 -17.76 -21.28
C LYS A 388 10.40 -17.78 -21.42
N PRO A 389 9.83 -18.46 -22.44
CA PRO A 389 8.40 -18.54 -22.61
C PRO A 389 7.75 -19.23 -21.40
N THR A 390 6.68 -18.63 -20.87
CA THR A 390 5.91 -19.18 -19.77
C THR A 390 5.14 -20.43 -20.23
N LEU A 391 5.39 -21.57 -19.59
CA LEU A 391 4.62 -22.80 -19.79
C LEU A 391 3.28 -22.68 -19.08
N VAL A 392 2.19 -22.69 -19.84
CA VAL A 392 0.82 -22.48 -19.32
C VAL A 392 -0.05 -23.72 -19.56
N ARG A 393 -0.91 -24.04 -18.59
CA ARG A 393 -1.87 -25.14 -18.65
C ARG A 393 -2.82 -25.01 -19.87
N GLN A 394 -3.32 -26.12 -20.39
CA GLN A 394 -4.11 -26.12 -21.63
C GLN A 394 -5.50 -25.51 -21.48
N ASP A 395 -6.12 -25.63 -20.30
CA ASP A 395 -7.37 -24.95 -19.96
C ASP A 395 -7.22 -23.43 -20.03
N LEU A 396 -6.12 -22.88 -19.52
CA LEU A 396 -5.82 -21.45 -19.60
C LEU A 396 -5.59 -20.97 -21.05
N LYS A 397 -5.03 -21.81 -21.93
CA LYS A 397 -4.94 -21.51 -23.37
C LYS A 397 -6.31 -21.42 -24.04
N GLN A 398 -7.24 -22.28 -23.64
CA GLN A 398 -8.62 -22.21 -24.12
C GLN A 398 -9.29 -20.93 -23.65
N ILE A 399 -9.17 -20.58 -22.36
CA ILE A 399 -9.67 -19.31 -21.81
C ILE A 399 -9.09 -18.13 -22.61
N ALA A 400 -7.77 -18.13 -22.85
CA ALA A 400 -7.11 -17.08 -23.62
C ALA A 400 -7.55 -17.01 -25.08
N SER A 401 -8.07 -18.09 -25.67
CA SER A 401 -8.64 -18.05 -27.02
C SER A 401 -9.96 -17.27 -27.12
N TRP A 402 -10.66 -17.11 -25.99
CA TRP A 402 -11.89 -16.32 -25.89
C TRP A 402 -11.67 -14.86 -25.48
N VAL A 403 -10.42 -14.51 -25.14
CA VAL A 403 -10.00 -13.15 -24.86
C VAL A 403 -9.42 -12.54 -26.13
N ASN A 404 -9.96 -11.39 -26.54
CA ASN A 404 -9.44 -10.66 -27.70
C ASN A 404 -8.21 -9.83 -27.30
N ASP A 405 -7.45 -9.44 -28.32
CA ASP A 405 -6.29 -8.56 -28.13
C ASP A 405 -6.69 -7.22 -27.48
N GLY A 406 -5.94 -6.79 -26.47
CA GLY A 406 -6.12 -5.51 -25.80
C GLY A 406 -7.32 -5.41 -24.85
N GLU A 407 -8.04 -6.50 -24.58
CA GLU A 407 -9.20 -6.47 -23.70
C GLU A 407 -8.84 -6.21 -22.24
N ARG A 408 -9.76 -5.56 -21.51
CA ARG A 408 -9.69 -5.41 -20.05
C ARG A 408 -10.25 -6.66 -19.40
N VAL A 409 -9.40 -7.36 -18.66
CA VAL A 409 -9.69 -8.67 -18.08
C VAL A 409 -9.69 -8.57 -16.56
N LEU A 410 -10.76 -9.07 -15.93
CA LEU A 410 -10.80 -9.29 -14.48
C LEU A 410 -10.69 -10.79 -14.20
N ASP A 411 -9.67 -11.21 -13.46
CA ASP A 411 -9.48 -12.61 -13.07
C ASP A 411 -9.77 -12.78 -11.57
N LEU A 412 -10.89 -13.46 -11.27
CA LEU A 412 -11.42 -13.64 -9.93
C LEU A 412 -10.87 -14.93 -9.32
N GLY A 413 -10.07 -14.80 -8.26
CA GLY A 413 -9.27 -15.90 -7.73
C GLY A 413 -8.13 -16.23 -8.68
N CYS A 414 -7.35 -15.21 -9.05
CA CYS A 414 -6.32 -15.32 -10.10
C CYS A 414 -5.14 -16.23 -9.72
N GLY A 415 -5.08 -16.71 -8.47
CA GLY A 415 -4.03 -17.60 -8.00
C GLY A 415 -2.67 -16.91 -8.10
N ASP A 416 -1.70 -17.61 -8.69
CA ASP A 416 -0.35 -17.09 -8.87
C ASP A 416 -0.22 -16.09 -10.03
N GLY A 417 -1.32 -15.69 -10.66
CA GLY A 417 -1.35 -14.73 -11.77
C GLY A 417 -0.90 -15.30 -13.13
N ALA A 418 -0.70 -16.61 -13.27
CA ALA A 418 -0.19 -17.20 -14.51
C ALA A 418 -1.07 -16.90 -15.75
N LEU A 419 -2.39 -16.89 -15.59
CA LEU A 419 -3.32 -16.57 -16.69
C LEU A 419 -3.16 -15.11 -17.14
N LEU A 420 -3.21 -14.16 -16.20
CA LEU A 420 -3.09 -12.75 -16.53
C LEU A 420 -1.74 -12.40 -17.14
N HIS A 421 -0.66 -12.96 -16.60
CA HIS A 421 0.67 -12.80 -17.16
C HIS A 421 0.75 -13.30 -18.61
N TYR A 422 0.19 -14.49 -18.90
CA TYR A 422 0.11 -15.02 -20.25
C TYR A 422 -0.73 -14.16 -21.20
N LEU A 423 -1.85 -13.62 -20.72
CA LEU A 423 -2.71 -12.71 -21.51
C LEU A 423 -2.02 -11.37 -21.80
N GLN A 424 -1.24 -10.84 -20.86
CA GLN A 424 -0.43 -9.64 -21.07
C GLN A 424 0.61 -9.88 -22.18
N GLU A 425 1.33 -11.01 -22.14
CA GLU A 425 2.36 -11.36 -23.13
C GLU A 425 1.78 -11.63 -24.52
N THR A 426 0.71 -12.42 -24.60
CA THR A 426 0.22 -12.97 -25.88
C THR A 426 -0.91 -12.18 -26.51
N LYS A 427 -1.69 -11.45 -25.70
CA LYS A 427 -2.88 -10.70 -26.14
C LYS A 427 -2.76 -9.20 -25.89
N ARG A 428 -1.70 -8.72 -25.23
CA ARG A 428 -1.59 -7.31 -24.77
C ARG A 428 -2.80 -6.91 -23.91
N ALA A 429 -3.38 -7.87 -23.20
CA ALA A 429 -4.55 -7.63 -22.36
C ALA A 429 -4.18 -6.75 -21.16
N VAL A 430 -5.13 -5.91 -20.73
CA VAL A 430 -5.02 -5.13 -19.50
C VAL A 430 -5.72 -5.91 -18.38
N GLY A 431 -4.93 -6.74 -17.69
CA GLY A 431 -5.42 -7.66 -16.67
C GLY A 431 -5.37 -7.09 -15.25
N LEU A 432 -6.42 -7.36 -14.47
CA LEU A 432 -6.46 -7.17 -13.02
C LEU A 432 -6.90 -8.45 -12.33
N GLY A 433 -6.12 -8.91 -11.36
CA GLY A 433 -6.43 -10.07 -10.54
C GLY A 433 -7.11 -9.69 -9.24
N VAL A 434 -7.95 -10.60 -8.71
CA VAL A 434 -8.42 -10.57 -7.33
C VAL A 434 -7.96 -11.85 -6.66
N GLU A 435 -7.26 -11.75 -5.54
CA GLU A 435 -6.73 -12.91 -4.81
C GLU A 435 -6.70 -12.64 -3.31
N LEU A 436 -7.19 -13.57 -2.51
CA LEU A 436 -7.22 -13.43 -1.05
C LEU A 436 -5.98 -14.04 -0.39
N ASN A 437 -5.46 -15.13 -0.94
CA ASN A 437 -4.35 -15.87 -0.36
C ASN A 437 -3.02 -15.13 -0.53
N ASP A 438 -2.35 -14.84 0.58
CA ASP A 438 -1.10 -14.07 0.62
C ASP A 438 0.00 -14.63 -0.30
N THR A 439 0.17 -15.95 -0.34
CA THR A 439 1.22 -16.59 -1.14
C THR A 439 0.95 -16.43 -2.63
N ASN A 440 -0.28 -16.71 -3.06
CA ASN A 440 -0.70 -16.54 -4.44
C ASN A 440 -0.64 -15.07 -4.86
N PHE A 441 -1.10 -14.16 -3.99
CA PHE A 441 -0.99 -12.73 -4.20
C PHE A 441 0.46 -12.30 -4.43
N ALA A 442 1.38 -12.68 -3.54
CA ALA A 442 2.79 -12.36 -3.69
C ALA A 442 3.40 -12.93 -4.98
N CYS A 443 3.01 -14.16 -5.37
CA CYS A 443 3.41 -14.78 -6.64
C CYS A 443 2.82 -14.08 -7.88
N ALA A 444 1.62 -13.53 -7.79
CA ALA A 444 1.04 -12.74 -8.87
C ALA A 444 1.79 -11.41 -9.02
N VAL A 445 2.09 -10.75 -7.90
CA VAL A 445 2.93 -9.53 -7.89
C VAL A 445 4.29 -9.82 -8.51
N SER A 446 4.97 -10.92 -8.18
CA SER A 446 6.30 -11.22 -8.76
C SER A 446 6.30 -11.52 -10.26
N LYS A 447 5.12 -11.74 -10.87
CA LYS A 447 4.96 -11.86 -12.33
C LYS A 447 4.61 -10.53 -13.03
N GLY A 448 4.62 -9.42 -12.28
CA GLY A 448 4.22 -8.10 -12.79
C GLY A 448 2.71 -7.96 -13.02
N VAL A 449 1.89 -8.83 -12.42
CA VAL A 449 0.43 -8.78 -12.55
C VAL A 449 -0.14 -7.76 -11.55
N GLN A 450 -1.06 -6.92 -12.03
CA GLN A 450 -1.82 -6.04 -11.16
C GLN A 450 -2.85 -6.89 -10.40
N VAL A 451 -2.86 -6.79 -9.08
CA VAL A 451 -3.70 -7.64 -8.23
C VAL A 451 -4.23 -6.87 -7.03
N VAL A 452 -5.47 -7.12 -6.67
CA VAL A 452 -6.16 -6.54 -5.51
C VAL A 452 -6.44 -7.64 -4.51
N GLN A 453 -5.97 -7.46 -3.28
CA GLN A 453 -6.25 -8.38 -2.19
C GLN A 453 -7.64 -8.12 -1.64
N GLN A 454 -8.58 -9.01 -1.94
CA GLN A 454 -9.97 -8.86 -1.56
C GLN A 454 -10.65 -10.22 -1.39
N ASN A 455 -11.53 -10.31 -0.38
CA ASN A 455 -12.42 -11.45 -0.23
C ASN A 455 -13.61 -11.35 -1.19
N LEU A 456 -13.70 -12.27 -2.15
CA LEU A 456 -14.79 -12.35 -3.13
C LEU A 456 -16.17 -12.57 -2.51
N GLU A 457 -16.27 -13.14 -1.31
CA GLU A 457 -17.54 -13.31 -0.59
C GLU A 457 -18.14 -11.97 -0.14
N GLY A 458 -17.29 -10.94 0.01
CA GLY A 458 -17.72 -9.57 0.28
C GLY A 458 -18.25 -8.82 -0.95
N GLY A 459 -18.30 -9.47 -2.12
CA GLY A 459 -18.71 -8.85 -3.38
C GLY A 459 -17.59 -8.08 -4.09
N LEU A 460 -17.94 -7.38 -5.17
CA LEU A 460 -17.00 -6.68 -6.05
C LEU A 460 -17.18 -5.16 -5.99
N GLU A 461 -17.44 -4.61 -4.79
CA GLU A 461 -17.72 -3.18 -4.57
C GLU A 461 -16.56 -2.23 -4.93
N LEU A 462 -15.34 -2.75 -5.05
CA LEU A 462 -14.20 -1.99 -5.57
C LEU A 462 -14.33 -1.69 -7.08
N PHE A 463 -15.17 -2.45 -7.78
CA PHE A 463 -15.28 -2.43 -9.23
C PHE A 463 -16.61 -1.84 -9.70
N TYR A 464 -16.54 -1.05 -10.77
CA TYR A 464 -17.68 -0.36 -11.35
C TYR A 464 -18.39 -1.23 -12.40
N ASP A 465 -19.63 -0.86 -12.70
CA ASP A 465 -20.45 -1.54 -13.70
C ASP A 465 -19.79 -1.48 -15.08
N LYS A 466 -19.71 -2.64 -15.75
CA LYS A 466 -19.12 -2.82 -17.08
C LYS A 466 -17.70 -2.22 -17.22
N GLN A 467 -16.95 -2.17 -16.14
CA GLN A 467 -15.56 -1.72 -16.12
C GLN A 467 -14.65 -2.64 -16.95
N PHE A 468 -14.97 -3.93 -17.04
CA PHE A 468 -14.18 -4.93 -17.76
C PHE A 468 -14.92 -5.43 -19.01
N ASP A 469 -14.15 -5.86 -20.00
CA ASP A 469 -14.73 -6.47 -21.21
C ASP A 469 -15.04 -7.95 -20.96
N ILE A 470 -14.23 -8.61 -20.13
CA ILE A 470 -14.43 -9.98 -19.71
C ILE A 470 -14.01 -10.19 -18.25
N ALA A 471 -14.83 -10.92 -17.50
CA ALA A 471 -14.47 -11.46 -16.20
C ALA A 471 -14.26 -12.96 -16.30
N ILE A 472 -13.31 -13.49 -15.54
CA ILE A 472 -12.89 -14.89 -15.55
C ILE A 472 -12.95 -15.39 -14.11
N LEU A 473 -13.59 -16.54 -13.89
CA LEU A 473 -13.65 -17.23 -12.61
C LEU A 473 -13.22 -18.69 -12.86
N SER A 474 -11.91 -18.93 -12.81
CA SER A 474 -11.33 -20.22 -13.21
C SER A 474 -11.09 -21.13 -12.00
N GLN A 475 -11.90 -22.18 -11.87
CA GLN A 475 -11.79 -23.18 -10.80
C GLN A 475 -11.91 -22.59 -9.38
N THR A 476 -12.62 -21.47 -9.25
CA THR A 476 -12.89 -20.79 -7.98
C THR A 476 -14.36 -20.95 -7.55
N LEU A 477 -15.28 -21.15 -8.51
CA LEU A 477 -16.72 -21.18 -8.25
C LEU A 477 -17.12 -22.23 -7.21
N GLN A 478 -16.51 -23.42 -7.26
CA GLN A 478 -16.86 -24.54 -6.39
C GLN A 478 -16.47 -24.33 -4.92
N SER A 479 -15.56 -23.39 -4.63
CA SER A 479 -15.16 -23.02 -3.26
C SER A 479 -15.90 -21.80 -2.72
N MET A 480 -16.72 -21.13 -3.53
CA MET A 480 -17.52 -19.98 -3.10
C MET A 480 -18.73 -20.45 -2.30
N LYS A 481 -19.01 -19.79 -1.17
CA LYS A 481 -20.24 -19.99 -0.38
C LYS A 481 -21.45 -19.40 -1.09
N ASN A 482 -21.30 -18.24 -1.73
CA ASN A 482 -22.39 -17.55 -2.42
C ASN A 482 -22.18 -17.47 -3.95
N THR A 483 -22.33 -18.64 -4.60
CA THR A 483 -22.19 -18.82 -6.06
C THR A 483 -23.11 -17.90 -6.87
N GLU A 484 -24.35 -17.68 -6.43
CA GLU A 484 -25.32 -16.83 -7.13
C GLU A 484 -24.90 -15.36 -7.11
N ALA A 485 -24.51 -14.84 -5.95
CA ALA A 485 -24.08 -13.44 -5.81
C ALA A 485 -22.83 -13.13 -6.64
N ILE A 486 -21.81 -14.01 -6.63
CA ILE A 486 -20.59 -13.75 -7.39
C ILE A 486 -20.83 -13.77 -8.91
N LEU A 487 -21.73 -14.63 -9.42
CA LEU A 487 -22.08 -14.64 -10.84
C LEU A 487 -22.83 -13.38 -11.25
N LEU A 488 -23.70 -12.85 -10.39
CA LEU A 488 -24.37 -11.57 -10.62
C LEU A 488 -23.39 -10.39 -10.58
N GLU A 489 -22.46 -10.37 -9.62
CA GLU A 489 -21.41 -9.36 -9.55
C GLU A 489 -20.48 -9.43 -10.77
N MET A 490 -20.09 -10.63 -11.18
CA MET A 490 -19.33 -10.87 -12.41
C MET A 490 -20.07 -10.34 -13.65
N ALA A 491 -21.39 -10.54 -13.70
CA ALA A 491 -22.23 -10.00 -14.76
C ALA A 491 -22.41 -8.47 -14.67
N ARG A 492 -22.35 -7.88 -13.47
CA ARG A 492 -22.38 -6.43 -13.28
C ARG A 492 -21.10 -5.76 -13.77
N VAL A 493 -19.94 -6.28 -13.38
CA VAL A 493 -18.64 -5.64 -13.64
C VAL A 493 -18.10 -5.87 -15.05
N ALA A 494 -18.55 -6.92 -15.75
CA ALA A 494 -18.08 -7.26 -17.09
C ALA A 494 -19.20 -7.44 -18.12
N LYS A 495 -18.87 -7.30 -19.41
CA LYS A 495 -19.81 -7.56 -20.52
C LYS A 495 -19.99 -9.06 -20.80
N ARG A 496 -18.95 -9.83 -20.50
CA ARG A 496 -18.84 -11.26 -20.81
C ARG A 496 -18.17 -11.98 -19.66
N GLY A 497 -18.45 -13.26 -19.56
CA GLY A 497 -17.97 -14.09 -18.47
C GLY A 497 -17.40 -15.42 -18.92
N ILE A 498 -16.31 -15.84 -18.28
CA ILE A 498 -15.79 -17.20 -18.37
C ILE A 498 -15.82 -17.83 -16.98
N VAL A 499 -16.43 -19.00 -16.87
CA VAL A 499 -16.45 -19.79 -15.64
C VAL A 499 -15.88 -21.17 -15.95
N SER A 500 -15.00 -21.68 -15.08
CA SER A 500 -14.60 -23.08 -15.11
C SER A 500 -14.73 -23.74 -13.75
N PHE A 501 -15.15 -25.01 -13.74
CA PHE A 501 -15.28 -25.79 -12.51
C PHE A 501 -15.06 -27.29 -12.76
N PRO A 502 -14.60 -28.06 -11.74
CA PRO A 502 -14.54 -29.51 -11.82
C PRO A 502 -15.94 -30.10 -12.05
N ASN A 503 -16.10 -30.94 -13.07
CA ASN A 503 -17.39 -31.58 -13.36
C ASN A 503 -17.60 -32.80 -12.45
N PHE A 504 -18.50 -32.67 -11.48
CA PHE A 504 -18.81 -33.79 -10.58
C PHE A 504 -19.52 -34.96 -11.28
N GLY A 505 -20.15 -34.73 -12.43
CA GLY A 505 -20.86 -35.76 -13.21
C GLY A 505 -19.97 -36.85 -13.83
N HIS A 506 -18.64 -36.69 -13.77
CA HIS A 506 -17.69 -37.65 -14.34
C HIS A 506 -17.87 -39.07 -13.78
N TRP A 507 -17.83 -40.08 -14.65
CA TRP A 507 -18.16 -41.47 -14.32
C TRP A 507 -17.35 -42.07 -13.16
N SER A 508 -16.09 -41.63 -12.98
CA SER A 508 -15.25 -42.12 -11.90
C SER A 508 -15.77 -41.72 -10.53
N HIS A 509 -16.45 -40.57 -10.43
CA HIS A 509 -17.02 -40.09 -9.17
C HIS A 509 -18.22 -40.95 -8.76
N TRP A 510 -19.07 -41.29 -9.74
CA TRP A 510 -20.17 -42.24 -9.53
C TRP A 510 -19.68 -43.58 -8.98
N TRP A 511 -18.59 -44.11 -9.54
CA TRP A 511 -18.02 -45.37 -9.07
C TRP A 511 -17.46 -45.28 -7.65
N SER A 512 -16.83 -44.16 -7.28
CA SER A 512 -16.36 -43.93 -5.91
C SER A 512 -17.52 -43.87 -4.91
N ILE A 513 -18.60 -43.15 -5.25
CA ILE A 513 -19.79 -43.02 -4.40
C ILE A 513 -20.50 -44.36 -4.23
N LEU A 514 -20.62 -45.15 -5.31
CA LEU A 514 -21.16 -46.52 -5.24
C LEU A 514 -20.36 -47.43 -4.29
N LYS A 515 -19.05 -47.16 -4.12
CA LYS A 515 -18.18 -47.84 -3.15
C LYS A 515 -18.23 -47.21 -1.75
N GLY A 516 -19.11 -46.23 -1.50
CA GLY A 516 -19.22 -45.51 -0.24
C GLY A 516 -18.03 -44.60 0.06
N ARG A 517 -17.34 -44.09 -0.98
CA ARG A 517 -16.15 -43.22 -0.81
C ARG A 517 -16.33 -41.88 -1.53
N MET A 518 -15.80 -40.83 -0.91
CA MET A 518 -15.64 -39.52 -1.53
C MET A 518 -14.79 -39.64 -2.80
N PRO A 519 -15.20 -39.04 -3.92
CA PRO A 519 -14.37 -38.97 -5.11
C PRO A 519 -13.10 -38.15 -4.86
N VAL A 520 -11.94 -38.79 -4.95
CA VAL A 520 -10.63 -38.14 -4.97
C VAL A 520 -10.01 -38.36 -6.35
N THR A 521 -9.85 -37.29 -7.11
CA THR A 521 -9.32 -37.31 -8.49
C THR A 521 -8.35 -36.16 -8.71
N GLY A 522 -7.65 -36.10 -9.84
CA GLY A 522 -6.66 -35.04 -10.09
C GLY A 522 -7.21 -33.61 -9.97
N GLN A 523 -8.49 -33.39 -10.32
CA GLN A 523 -9.16 -32.09 -10.20
C GLN A 523 -9.88 -31.89 -8.85
N MET A 524 -9.96 -32.94 -8.02
CA MET A 524 -10.47 -32.90 -6.65
C MET A 524 -9.54 -33.74 -5.76
N PRO A 525 -8.30 -33.27 -5.51
CA PRO A 525 -7.27 -34.07 -4.84
C PRO A 525 -7.46 -34.15 -3.31
N TYR A 526 -8.62 -33.73 -2.80
CA TYR A 526 -8.88 -33.56 -1.39
C TYR A 526 -9.76 -34.67 -0.83
N GLU A 527 -9.43 -35.11 0.38
CA GLU A 527 -10.27 -36.01 1.17
C GLU A 527 -11.54 -35.29 1.65
N TRP A 528 -12.57 -36.08 2.01
CA TRP A 528 -13.90 -35.55 2.37
C TRP A 528 -13.91 -34.57 3.54
N TYR A 529 -12.97 -34.72 4.47
CA TYR A 529 -12.87 -33.91 5.68
C TYR A 529 -11.97 -32.67 5.51
N ASN A 530 -11.32 -32.50 4.35
CA ASN A 530 -10.39 -31.40 4.10
C ASN A 530 -10.46 -30.91 2.64
N THR A 531 -11.68 -30.81 2.10
CA THR A 531 -11.91 -30.27 0.75
C THR A 531 -12.31 -28.79 0.82
N PRO A 532 -11.73 -27.91 -0.02
CA PRO A 532 -12.19 -26.54 -0.17
C PRO A 532 -13.46 -26.44 -1.04
N ASN A 533 -13.81 -27.52 -1.77
CA ASN A 533 -14.98 -27.53 -2.64
C ASN A 533 -16.25 -27.70 -1.79
N ILE A 534 -17.07 -26.66 -1.76
CA ILE A 534 -18.36 -26.58 -1.05
C ILE A 534 -19.48 -27.15 -1.94
N HIS A 535 -19.41 -26.88 -3.25
CA HIS A 535 -20.43 -27.25 -4.22
C HIS A 535 -19.94 -28.32 -5.20
N LEU A 536 -20.70 -29.42 -5.31
CA LEU A 536 -20.43 -30.53 -6.23
C LEU A 536 -21.18 -30.33 -7.55
N CYS A 537 -20.73 -29.36 -8.34
CA CYS A 537 -21.44 -28.89 -9.52
C CYS A 537 -21.31 -29.84 -10.72
N THR A 538 -22.41 -30.09 -11.42
CA THR A 538 -22.42 -30.73 -12.74
C THR A 538 -22.74 -29.72 -13.85
N LEU A 539 -22.54 -30.12 -15.12
CA LEU A 539 -22.90 -29.29 -16.28
C LEU A 539 -24.37 -28.85 -16.25
N GLY A 540 -25.27 -29.75 -15.88
CA GLY A 540 -26.72 -29.47 -15.84
C GLY A 540 -27.10 -28.49 -14.73
N ASP A 541 -26.45 -28.60 -13.57
CA ASP A 541 -26.69 -27.69 -12.45
C ASP A 541 -26.29 -26.25 -12.81
N PHE A 542 -25.10 -26.09 -13.41
CA PHE A 542 -24.63 -24.77 -13.84
C PHE A 542 -25.50 -24.16 -14.94
N GLU A 543 -25.93 -24.95 -15.93
CA GLU A 543 -26.81 -24.48 -17.01
C GLU A 543 -28.17 -24.01 -16.49
N SER A 544 -28.74 -24.74 -15.51
CA SER A 544 -29.96 -24.34 -14.82
C SER A 544 -29.78 -23.03 -14.05
N LEU A 545 -28.68 -22.91 -13.29
CA LEU A 545 -28.36 -21.69 -12.55
C LEU A 545 -28.13 -20.50 -13.48
N ALA A 546 -27.33 -20.67 -14.54
CA ALA A 546 -27.08 -19.63 -15.53
C ALA A 546 -28.39 -19.13 -16.16
N SER A 547 -29.30 -20.04 -16.53
CA SER A 547 -30.62 -19.68 -17.04
C SER A 547 -31.47 -18.93 -16.01
N LYS A 548 -31.45 -19.33 -14.73
CA LYS A 548 -32.15 -18.64 -13.65
C LYS A 548 -31.65 -17.20 -13.48
N LEU A 549 -30.35 -17.00 -13.62
CA LEU A 549 -29.70 -15.68 -13.48
C LEU A 549 -29.74 -14.84 -14.77
N GLY A 550 -30.35 -15.33 -15.84
CA GLY A 550 -30.42 -14.64 -17.13
C GLY A 550 -29.10 -14.60 -17.90
N LEU A 551 -28.11 -15.43 -17.53
CA LEU A 551 -26.82 -15.51 -18.19
C LEU A 551 -26.93 -16.36 -19.47
N LYS A 552 -26.66 -15.75 -20.62
CA LYS A 552 -26.75 -16.43 -21.91
C LYS A 552 -25.45 -17.18 -22.20
N ILE A 553 -25.47 -18.50 -22.06
CA ILE A 553 -24.33 -19.35 -22.44
C ILE A 553 -24.16 -19.31 -23.97
N VAL A 554 -22.98 -18.87 -24.43
CA VAL A 554 -22.66 -18.75 -25.86
C VAL A 554 -21.77 -19.90 -26.32
N GLN A 555 -20.80 -20.31 -25.50
CA GLN A 555 -19.93 -21.45 -25.79
C GLN A 555 -19.69 -22.31 -24.54
N ARG A 556 -19.48 -23.60 -24.77
CA ARG A 556 -19.14 -24.58 -23.74
C ARG A 556 -18.13 -25.59 -24.28
N VAL A 557 -17.02 -25.74 -23.56
CA VAL A 557 -15.96 -26.70 -23.87
C VAL A 557 -15.69 -27.53 -22.62
N THR A 558 -15.36 -28.80 -22.78
CA THR A 558 -15.14 -29.71 -21.65
C THR A 558 -13.90 -30.55 -21.88
N TYR A 559 -13.12 -30.77 -20.82
CA TYR A 559 -11.83 -31.47 -20.90
C TYR A 559 -11.78 -32.67 -19.96
N LYS A 560 -10.95 -33.64 -20.36
CA LYS A 560 -10.35 -34.62 -19.45
C LYS A 560 -8.85 -34.46 -19.55
N ASP A 561 -8.22 -34.08 -18.45
CA ASP A 561 -6.81 -33.67 -18.40
C ASP A 561 -6.55 -32.55 -19.43
N ASN A 562 -5.90 -32.88 -20.55
CA ASN A 562 -5.54 -31.95 -21.63
C ASN A 562 -6.26 -32.26 -22.96
N THR A 563 -7.24 -33.17 -22.94
CA THR A 563 -7.96 -33.58 -24.16
C THR A 563 -9.40 -33.07 -24.12
N GLU A 564 -9.82 -32.38 -25.18
CA GLU A 564 -11.21 -31.93 -25.33
C GLU A 564 -12.15 -33.13 -25.52
N ILE A 565 -13.26 -33.12 -24.81
CA ILE A 565 -14.30 -34.14 -24.85
C ILE A 565 -15.55 -33.54 -25.47
N SER A 566 -15.98 -34.05 -26.62
CA SER A 566 -17.17 -33.58 -27.33
C SER A 566 -18.39 -34.51 -27.19
N LEU A 567 -18.16 -35.80 -26.91
CA LEU A 567 -19.19 -36.85 -26.78
C LEU A 567 -19.39 -37.26 -25.31
N LEU A 568 -20.64 -37.46 -24.88
CA LEU A 568 -21.00 -37.84 -23.49
C LEU A 568 -20.31 -36.96 -22.45
N ARG A 569 -20.29 -35.65 -22.70
CA ARG A 569 -19.48 -34.65 -21.98
C ARG A 569 -19.66 -34.76 -20.47
N GLY A 570 -20.89 -34.71 -19.99
CA GLY A 570 -21.19 -34.80 -18.55
C GLY A 570 -20.61 -36.04 -17.86
N TRP A 571 -20.43 -37.14 -18.57
CA TRP A 571 -19.91 -38.39 -18.01
C TRP A 571 -18.39 -38.58 -18.24
N ARG A 572 -17.85 -38.03 -19.34
CA ARG A 572 -16.46 -38.27 -19.81
C ARG A 572 -15.48 -37.12 -19.55
N SER A 573 -15.95 -35.94 -19.20
CA SER A 573 -15.09 -34.79 -18.86
C SER A 573 -14.95 -34.59 -17.35
N SER A 574 -13.75 -34.22 -16.90
CA SER A 574 -13.46 -33.87 -15.51
C SER A 574 -13.51 -32.36 -15.25
N LEU A 575 -13.43 -31.53 -16.30
CA LEU A 575 -13.43 -30.07 -16.22
C LEU A 575 -14.42 -29.50 -17.25
N ALA A 576 -15.17 -28.48 -16.86
CA ALA A 576 -16.07 -27.75 -17.74
C ALA A 576 -15.70 -26.27 -17.78
N LEU A 577 -15.74 -25.67 -18.98
CA LEU A 577 -15.54 -24.26 -19.23
C LEU A 577 -16.78 -23.72 -19.96
N TYR A 578 -17.30 -22.60 -19.47
CA TYR A 578 -18.44 -21.90 -20.02
C TYR A 578 -18.05 -20.47 -20.33
N TYR A 579 -18.45 -20.00 -21.52
CA TYR A 579 -18.39 -18.61 -21.92
C TYR A 579 -19.82 -18.09 -22.10
N PHE A 580 -20.15 -17.00 -21.41
CA PHE A 580 -21.49 -16.42 -21.37
C PHE A 580 -21.48 -14.91 -21.60
N GLU A 581 -22.62 -14.41 -22.05
CA GLU A 581 -22.93 -12.99 -22.19
C GLU A 581 -23.99 -12.60 -21.17
N THR A 582 -23.95 -11.32 -20.77
CA THR A 582 -24.78 -10.72 -19.71
C THR A 582 -25.80 -9.76 -20.29
#